data_AF-A0A075AJN2-F1
#
_entry.id   AF-A0A075AJN2-F1
#
_cell.length_a   1.000
_cell.length_b   1.000
_cell.length_c   1.000
_cell.angle_alpha   90.00
_cell.angle_beta   90.00
_cell.angle_gamma   90.00
#
_symmetry.space_group_name_H-M   'P 1'
#
loop_
_entity.id
_entity.type
_entity.pdbx_description
1 polymer ?
#
loop_
_entity_poly.entity_id
_entity_poly.type
_entity_poly.pdbx_seq_one_letter_code
_entity_poly.pdbx_strand_id
1 'polypeptide(L)'
;MNQLTEFPVELCTATIPINMLDLSHNMIAAVPSCVSTLQAIELNLNNNRINLVASTIAQCPRLKVLRLESNQLTLEQFPKELFTESQVSLLCVTENKFDMRDFYSLPDYAKYMDRFTAMKKKMT
;
A
#
# COMPACT_ATOMS: atom_id res chain seq x y z
N MET A 1 -4.17 2.72 22.43
CA MET A 1 -3.26 1.85 21.66
C MET A 1 -4.12 0.82 20.97
N ASN A 2 -4.15 0.81 19.64
CA ASN A 2 -4.81 -0.25 18.91
C ASN A 2 -3.81 -1.41 18.77
N GLN A 3 -4.25 -2.63 19.03
CA GLN A 3 -3.41 -3.83 19.10
C GLN A 3 -3.81 -4.83 18.00
N LEU A 4 -4.29 -4.32 16.85
CA LEU A 4 -4.69 -5.21 15.76
C LEU A 4 -3.46 -5.98 15.28
N THR A 5 -3.46 -7.29 15.48
CA THR A 5 -2.41 -8.19 15.01
C THR A 5 -2.64 -8.65 13.57
N GLU A 6 -3.89 -8.57 13.13
CA GLU A 6 -4.33 -9.00 11.80
C GLU A 6 -5.06 -7.87 11.09
N PHE A 7 -5.01 -7.90 9.76
CA PHE A 7 -5.78 -6.98 8.95
C PHE A 7 -7.28 -7.31 9.11
N PRO A 8 -8.15 -6.32 9.36
CA PRO A 8 -9.59 -6.54 9.51
C PRO A 8 -10.22 -6.93 8.17
N VAL A 9 -10.32 -8.23 7.91
CA VAL A 9 -10.85 -8.80 6.66
C VAL A 9 -12.31 -8.46 6.41
N GLU A 10 -13.04 -8.06 7.45
CA GLU A 10 -14.41 -7.55 7.36
C GLU A 10 -14.49 -6.26 6.53
N LEU A 11 -13.40 -5.50 6.45
CA LEU A 11 -13.33 -4.33 5.57
C LEU A 11 -13.27 -4.71 4.09
N CYS A 12 -12.84 -5.95 3.77
CA CYS A 12 -12.87 -6.47 2.40
C CYS A 12 -14.32 -6.75 1.95
N THR A 13 -15.27 -7.02 2.85
CA THR A 13 -16.68 -7.23 2.50
C THR A 13 -17.51 -5.95 2.55
N ALA A 14 -16.95 -4.88 3.11
CA ALA A 14 -17.60 -3.59 3.18
C ALA A 14 -17.78 -2.99 1.76
N THR A 15 -19.04 -2.76 1.39
CA THR A 15 -19.41 -2.11 0.13
C THR A 15 -19.37 -0.59 0.22
N ILE A 16 -19.15 -0.04 1.43
CA ILE A 16 -19.18 1.38 1.69
C ILE A 16 -17.88 2.02 1.20
N PRO A 17 -17.94 3.03 0.32
CA PRO A 17 -16.78 3.80 -0.10
C PRO A 17 -16.11 4.50 1.08
N ILE A 18 -14.82 4.23 1.31
CA ILE A 18 -14.02 4.87 2.36
C ILE A 18 -13.08 5.87 1.71
N ASN A 19 -12.98 7.08 2.26
CA ASN A 19 -12.00 8.06 1.77
C ASN A 19 -10.62 7.77 2.34
N MET A 20 -10.53 7.57 3.65
CA MET A 20 -9.29 7.26 4.35
C MET A 20 -9.53 6.14 5.35
N LEU A 21 -8.78 5.05 5.21
CA LEU A 21 -8.74 3.96 6.17
C LEU A 21 -7.39 4.02 6.91
N ASP A 22 -7.44 4.37 8.19
CA ASP A 22 -6.26 4.42 9.04
C ASP A 22 -6.15 3.17 9.92
N LEU A 23 -5.15 2.36 9.63
CA LEU A 23 -4.74 1.18 10.39
C LEU A 23 -3.30 1.35 10.92
N SER A 24 -2.80 2.58 10.99
CA SER A 24 -1.46 2.86 11.49
C SER A 24 -1.32 2.58 12.99
N HIS A 25 -0.09 2.41 13.46
CA HIS A 25 0.23 2.14 14.87
C HIS A 25 -0.48 0.90 15.43
N ASN A 26 -0.45 -0.19 14.66
CA ASN A 26 -0.95 -1.51 15.04
C ASN A 26 0.19 -2.55 14.98
N MET A 27 -0.15 -3.83 15.04
CA MET A 27 0.79 -4.95 15.00
C MET A 27 0.51 -5.87 13.80
N ILE A 28 -0.09 -5.33 12.73
CA ILE A 28 -0.49 -6.09 11.55
C ILE A 28 0.75 -6.65 10.86
N ALA A 29 0.77 -7.96 10.63
CA ALA A 29 1.90 -8.66 10.02
C ALA A 29 1.78 -8.82 8.50
N ALA A 30 0.56 -8.84 7.96
CA ALA A 30 0.32 -9.06 6.54
C ALA A 30 -0.92 -8.33 6.04
N VAL A 31 -0.88 -7.92 4.77
CA VAL A 31 -2.07 -7.46 4.04
C VAL A 31 -2.60 -8.62 3.20
N PRO A 32 -3.82 -9.12 3.47
CA PRO A 32 -4.37 -10.33 2.87
C PRO A 32 -4.85 -10.09 1.44
N SER A 33 -5.07 -11.18 0.70
CA SER A 33 -5.53 -11.11 -0.70
C SER A 33 -6.90 -10.47 -0.87
N CYS A 34 -7.77 -10.54 0.15
CA CYS A 34 -9.10 -9.94 0.13
C CYS A 34 -9.08 -8.41 -0.05
N VAL A 35 -7.93 -7.75 0.15
CA VAL A 35 -7.80 -6.30 0.00
C VAL A 35 -8.22 -5.81 -1.40
N SER A 36 -8.22 -6.66 -2.44
CA SER A 36 -8.65 -6.29 -3.79
C SER A 36 -10.07 -5.72 -3.87
N THR A 37 -10.95 -6.09 -2.95
CA THR A 37 -12.34 -5.60 -2.91
C THR A 37 -12.49 -4.29 -2.12
N LEU A 38 -11.44 -3.85 -1.43
CA LEU A 38 -11.45 -2.68 -0.55
C LEU A 38 -11.81 -1.40 -1.33
N GLN A 39 -12.85 -0.70 -0.87
CA GLN A 39 -13.35 0.53 -1.49
C GLN A 39 -12.71 1.80 -0.90
N ALA A 40 -11.44 1.74 -0.49
CA ALA A 40 -10.71 2.86 0.11
C ALA A 40 -9.92 3.69 -0.93
N ILE A 41 -9.87 5.02 -0.76
CA ILE A 41 -9.01 5.89 -1.58
C ILE A 41 -7.60 5.96 -1.00
N GLU A 42 -7.50 6.11 0.33
CA GLU A 42 -6.25 6.14 1.07
C GLU A 42 -6.23 5.02 2.11
N LEU A 43 -5.14 4.24 2.11
CA LEU A 43 -4.86 3.20 3.09
C LEU A 43 -3.58 3.54 3.83
N ASN A 44 -3.70 3.87 5.11
CA ASN A 44 -2.58 4.15 5.99
C ASN A 44 -2.28 2.92 6.86
N LEU A 45 -1.13 2.29 6.62
CA LEU A 45 -0.62 1.14 7.35
C LEU A 45 0.73 1.44 8.02
N ASN A 46 1.06 2.72 8.21
CA ASN A 46 2.31 3.12 8.83
C ASN A 46 2.49 2.54 10.24
N ASN A 47 3.73 2.32 10.67
CA ASN A 47 4.03 1.84 12.03
C ASN A 47 3.31 0.52 12.37
N ASN A 48 3.47 -0.48 11.50
CA ASN A 48 2.98 -1.84 11.70
C ASN A 48 4.17 -2.83 11.65
N ARG A 49 3.88 -4.12 11.54
CA ARG A 49 4.89 -5.19 11.40
C ARG A 49 4.75 -5.91 10.06
N ILE A 50 4.24 -5.20 9.04
CA ILE A 50 3.88 -5.79 7.77
C ILE A 50 5.15 -6.29 7.09
N ASN A 51 5.20 -7.59 6.85
CA ASN A 51 6.30 -8.24 6.12
C ASN A 51 5.83 -8.84 4.78
N LEU A 52 4.52 -8.87 4.55
CA LEU A 52 3.87 -9.41 3.36
C LEU A 52 2.71 -8.50 2.93
N VAL A 53 2.68 -8.10 1.66
CA VAL A 53 1.52 -7.45 1.05
C VAL A 53 1.11 -8.25 -0.18
N ALA A 54 -0.12 -8.75 -0.21
CA ALA A 54 -0.64 -9.49 -1.35
C ALA A 54 -0.67 -8.63 -2.62
N SER A 55 -0.26 -9.19 -3.76
CA SER A 55 -0.26 -8.52 -5.08
C SER A 55 -1.63 -8.01 -5.52
N THR A 56 -2.70 -8.63 -5.02
CA THR A 56 -4.09 -8.22 -5.23
C THR A 56 -4.39 -6.80 -4.74
N ILE A 57 -3.53 -6.19 -3.92
CA ILE A 57 -3.63 -4.77 -3.56
C ILE A 57 -3.56 -3.85 -4.79
N ALA A 58 -2.89 -4.28 -5.86
CA ALA A 58 -2.85 -3.54 -7.12
C ALA A 58 -4.25 -3.41 -7.75
N GLN A 59 -5.14 -4.36 -7.50
CA GLN A 59 -6.48 -4.45 -8.07
C GLN A 59 -7.53 -3.63 -7.31
N CYS A 60 -7.16 -2.96 -6.21
CA CYS A 60 -8.10 -2.13 -5.45
C CYS A 60 -8.70 -1.04 -6.35
N PRO A 61 -10.03 -0.97 -6.52
CA PRO A 61 -10.65 -0.16 -7.57
C PRO A 61 -10.52 1.35 -7.33
N ARG A 62 -10.35 1.78 -6.08
CA ARG A 62 -10.34 3.20 -5.68
C ARG A 62 -9.02 3.66 -5.06
N LEU A 63 -8.08 2.76 -4.78
CA LEU A 63 -6.89 3.06 -4.01
C LEU A 63 -5.92 3.94 -4.82
N LYS A 64 -5.63 5.12 -4.28
CA LYS A 64 -4.71 6.11 -4.86
C LYS A 64 -3.50 6.38 -3.98
N VAL A 65 -3.67 6.23 -2.67
CA VAL A 65 -2.64 6.49 -1.67
C VAL A 65 -2.44 5.24 -0.82
N LEU A 66 -1.22 4.75 -0.76
CA LEU A 66 -0.82 3.62 0.07
C LEU A 66 0.40 4.02 0.91
N ARG A 67 0.26 3.96 2.23
CA ARG A 67 1.33 4.25 3.18
C ARG A 67 1.70 2.99 3.94
N LEU A 68 2.96 2.61 3.87
CA LEU A 68 3.58 1.41 4.44
C LEU A 68 4.89 1.77 5.14
N GLU A 69 5.04 3.01 5.61
CA GLU A 69 6.26 3.48 6.27
C GLU A 69 6.44 2.78 7.62
N SER A 70 7.68 2.59 8.06
CA SER A 70 7.99 1.96 9.35
C SER A 70 7.34 0.57 9.49
N ASN A 71 7.69 -0.33 8.56
CA ASN A 71 7.20 -1.72 8.52
C ASN A 71 8.37 -2.70 8.34
N GLN A 72 8.06 -3.97 8.05
CA GLN A 72 9.05 -5.04 7.94
C GLN A 72 9.14 -5.64 6.53
N LEU A 73 8.72 -4.90 5.50
CA LEU A 73 8.70 -5.40 4.13
C LEU A 73 10.11 -5.57 3.57
N THR A 74 10.32 -6.67 2.86
CA THR A 74 11.50 -6.88 2.00
C THR A 74 11.11 -6.64 0.54
N LEU A 75 12.10 -6.45 -0.35
CA LEU A 75 11.84 -6.26 -1.78
C LEU A 75 11.15 -7.46 -2.44
N GLU A 76 11.38 -8.67 -1.92
CA GLU A 76 10.76 -9.90 -2.40
C GLU A 76 9.26 -9.93 -2.10
N GLN A 77 8.87 -9.44 -0.93
CA GLN A 77 7.49 -9.43 -0.43
C GLN A 77 6.73 -8.15 -0.80
N PHE A 78 7.36 -7.25 -1.54
CA PHE A 78 6.72 -6.05 -2.06
C PHE A 78 5.98 -6.37 -3.38
N PRO A 79 4.69 -5.99 -3.51
CA PRO A 79 3.88 -6.28 -4.69
C PRO A 79 4.25 -5.33 -5.84
N LYS A 80 5.11 -5.80 -6.74
CA LYS A 80 5.61 -5.04 -7.91
C LYS A 80 4.50 -4.69 -8.89
N GLU A 81 3.37 -5.41 -8.84
CA GLU A 81 2.14 -5.11 -9.58
C GLU A 81 1.60 -3.70 -9.24
N LEU A 82 1.94 -3.15 -8.07
CA LEU A 82 1.66 -1.74 -7.76
C LEU A 82 2.29 -0.76 -8.76
N PHE A 83 3.35 -1.17 -9.46
CA PHE A 83 4.01 -0.34 -10.46
C PHE A 83 3.31 -0.34 -11.82
N THR A 84 2.58 -1.39 -12.18
CA THR A 84 2.03 -1.59 -13.53
C THR A 84 0.52 -1.71 -13.57
N GLU A 85 -0.07 -2.41 -12.61
CA GLU A 85 -1.47 -2.85 -12.61
C GLU A 85 -2.35 -2.06 -11.64
N SER A 86 -1.77 -1.05 -10.98
CA SER A 86 -2.46 -0.26 -9.97
C SER A 86 -2.71 1.20 -10.37
N GLN A 87 -3.76 1.78 -9.80
CA GLN A 87 -4.06 3.20 -9.84
C GLN A 87 -3.37 3.99 -8.71
N VAL A 88 -2.60 3.33 -7.83
CA VAL A 88 -1.85 4.00 -6.78
C VAL A 88 -0.87 4.99 -7.39
N SER A 89 -1.03 6.25 -6.98
CA SER A 89 -0.23 7.38 -7.43
C SER A 89 0.67 7.92 -6.33
N LEU A 90 0.42 7.59 -5.06
CA LEU A 90 1.26 7.96 -3.94
C LEU A 90 1.56 6.73 -3.09
N LEU A 91 2.81 6.31 -3.11
CA LEU A 91 3.32 5.17 -2.35
C LEU A 91 4.40 5.66 -1.38
N CYS A 92 4.20 5.40 -0.09
CA CYS A 92 5.18 5.68 0.96
C CYS A 92 5.65 4.35 1.55
N VAL A 93 6.92 4.00 1.37
CA VAL A 93 7.50 2.70 1.79
C VAL A 93 8.86 2.85 2.49
N THR A 94 9.17 4.05 2.95
CA THR A 94 10.39 4.34 3.73
C THR A 94 10.39 3.55 5.04
N GLU A 95 11.58 3.35 5.61
CA GLU A 95 11.73 2.64 6.90
C GLU A 95 11.18 1.20 6.87
N ASN A 96 11.49 0.47 5.79
CA ASN A 96 11.25 -0.98 5.66
C ASN A 96 12.57 -1.77 5.67
N LYS A 97 12.52 -3.09 5.44
CA LYS A 97 13.69 -3.99 5.42
C LYS A 97 14.38 -4.02 4.06
N PHE A 98 14.45 -2.88 3.38
CA PHE A 98 15.18 -2.71 2.13
C PHE A 98 15.77 -1.30 2.01
N ASP A 99 16.86 -1.18 1.26
CA ASP A 99 17.45 0.12 0.91
C ASP A 99 16.59 0.76 -0.19
N MET A 100 16.32 2.06 -0.06
CA MET A 100 15.54 2.79 -1.05
C MET A 100 16.23 2.83 -2.42
N ARG A 101 17.56 2.75 -2.48
CA ARG A 101 18.31 2.65 -3.74
C ARG A 101 17.96 1.38 -4.51
N ASP A 102 17.82 0.27 -3.79
CA ASP A 102 17.40 -1.01 -4.39
C ASP A 102 15.92 -0.99 -4.76
N PHE A 103 15.10 -0.28 -3.98
CA PHE A 103 13.69 -0.09 -4.31
C PHE A 103 13.51 0.72 -5.61
N TYR A 104 14.28 1.79 -5.81
CA TYR A 104 14.21 2.62 -7.01
C TYR A 104 14.77 1.92 -8.26
N SER A 105 15.62 0.90 -8.08
CA SER A 105 16.15 0.10 -9.18
C SER A 105 15.23 -1.06 -9.59
N LEU A 106 14.10 -1.26 -8.89
CA LEU A 106 13.15 -2.30 -9.24
C LEU A 106 12.61 -2.13 -10.67
N PRO A 107 12.37 -3.24 -11.38
CA PRO A 107 11.70 -3.20 -12.68
C PRO A 107 10.37 -2.47 -12.59
N ASP A 108 10.05 -1.74 -13.67
CA ASP A 108 8.79 -1.00 -13.82
C ASP A 108 8.54 0.15 -12.82
N TYR A 109 9.44 0.42 -11.86
CA TYR A 109 9.34 1.56 -10.94
C TYR A 109 9.12 2.90 -11.68
N ALA A 110 9.72 3.06 -12.86
CA ALA A 110 9.52 4.23 -13.73
C ALA A 110 8.04 4.47 -14.09
N LYS A 111 7.25 3.41 -14.34
CA LYS A 111 5.81 3.53 -14.65
C LYS A 111 5.03 4.09 -13.47
N TYR A 112 5.39 3.70 -12.24
CA TYR A 112 4.84 4.32 -11.03
C TYR A 112 5.25 5.79 -10.93
N MET A 113 6.51 6.12 -11.20
CA MET A 113 7.01 7.49 -11.12
C MET A 113 6.29 8.44 -12.10
N ASP A 114 5.93 7.96 -13.29
CA ASP A 114 5.09 8.71 -14.24
C ASP A 114 3.72 9.04 -13.65
N ARG A 115 3.06 8.06 -13.01
CA ARG A 115 1.77 8.26 -12.33
C ARG A 115 1.88 9.26 -11.17
N PHE A 116 2.91 9.13 -10.34
CA PHE A 116 3.18 10.04 -9.22
C PHE A 116 3.39 11.48 -9.70
N THR A 117 4.19 11.65 -10.76
CA THR A 117 4.47 12.97 -11.35
C THR A 117 3.21 13.59 -11.95
N ALA A 118 2.38 12.80 -12.65
CA ALA A 118 1.11 13.25 -13.20
C ALA A 118 0.11 13.66 -12.11
N MET A 119 0.10 12.96 -10.98
CA MET A 119 -0.73 13.33 -9.81
C MET A 119 -0.31 14.68 -9.22
N LYS A 120 1.00 14.90 -9.01
CA LYS A 120 1.52 16.18 -8.50
C LYS A 120 1.15 17.37 -9.38
N LYS A 121 1.22 17.20 -10.71
CA LYS A 121 0.85 18.26 -11.67
C LYS A 121 -0.63 18.64 -11.64
N LYS A 122 -1.52 17.76 -11.15
CA LYS A 122 -2.96 18.05 -11.02
C LYS A 122 -3.30 18.86 -9.77
N MET A 123 -2.35 19.04 -8.85
CA MET A 123 -2.53 19.75 -7.57
C MET A 123 -1.93 21.18 -7.59
N THR A 124 -1.31 21.57 -8.70
CA THR A 124 -0.76 22.90 -8.98
C THR A 124 -1.56 23.58 -10.06
#